data_AF-A0AB38TZP9-F1
#
_entry.id   AF-A0AB38TZP9-F1
#
_cell.length_a   1.000
_cell.length_b   1.000
_cell.length_c   1.000
_cell.angle_alpha   90.00
_cell.angle_beta   90.00
_cell.angle_gamma   90.00
#
_symmetry.space_group_name_H-M   'P 1'
#
loop_
_entity.id
_entity.type
_entity.pdbx_description
1 polymer ?
#
loop_
_entity_poly.entity_id
_entity_poly.type
_entity_poly.pdbx_seq_one_letter_code
_entity_poly.pdbx_strand_id
1 'polypeptide(L)'
;MDERVMKQYIGKPIPEWDAAHRLKVDQQLSSKIQDFGTIFRINSTYMDITEPSFLEKQWFITGVALSFIFTGIGPYIYILTHGNPTPKFWALVYNCLAIAPMIAFGSIVWKLGRGLFFGLRHRPVRLHRQTRKLYAIRSRRYFTKYGDGDIAWEIPWSTESIFCLHRERTSFGTIFHIRHYTLDDNGNVARVFSIGREWTGYGQIGMALAQWNYWCAYMNDGPGDLPKPMLFHTQQETLREAFLFSLYSFGLRAPVIVRLLMMPHILVFTVMRVLANATCRDPIWPESIERISQIAPDDPYAEPRPGTPVGWGDTILAQQRGEYPDNPQAPVKGWKGEMDEQKNAAAWLENPAAAARRTARGRP
;
A
#
# COMPACT_ATOMS: atom_id res chain seq x y z
N MET A 1 0.09 -3.67 4.57
CA MET A 1 1.08 -4.76 4.81
C MET A 1 1.97 -5.02 3.58
N ASP A 2 3.28 -5.21 3.79
CA ASP A 2 4.26 -5.57 2.74
C ASP A 2 4.11 -7.04 2.32
N GLU A 3 4.21 -7.36 1.03
CA GLU A 3 4.06 -8.73 0.52
C GLU A 3 5.04 -9.75 1.12
N ARG A 4 6.20 -9.31 1.61
CA ARG A 4 7.22 -10.19 2.21
C ARG A 4 6.73 -10.90 3.46
N VAL A 5 5.74 -10.32 4.15
CA VAL A 5 5.11 -10.93 5.34
C VAL A 5 3.84 -11.72 4.99
N MET A 6 3.39 -11.72 3.72
CA MET A 6 2.22 -12.48 3.26
C MET A 6 2.55 -13.91 2.80
N LYS A 7 3.82 -14.34 2.90
CA LYS A 7 4.25 -15.69 2.47
C LYS A 7 3.51 -16.83 3.17
N GLN A 8 2.95 -16.58 4.35
CA GLN A 8 2.19 -17.55 5.14
C GLN A 8 0.91 -18.08 4.48
N TYR A 9 0.41 -17.39 3.44
CA TYR A 9 -0.78 -17.78 2.69
C TYR A 9 -0.46 -18.68 1.48
N ILE A 10 0.80 -18.71 1.02
CA ILE A 10 1.19 -19.47 -0.16
C ILE A 10 1.05 -20.97 0.10
N GLY A 11 0.47 -21.71 -0.85
CA GLY A 11 0.24 -23.16 -0.77
C GLY A 11 -0.92 -23.56 0.14
N LYS A 12 -1.76 -22.61 0.54
CA LYS A 12 -2.98 -22.84 1.34
C LYS A 12 -4.22 -22.36 0.59
N PRO A 13 -5.42 -22.84 0.92
CA PRO A 13 -6.65 -22.28 0.39
C PRO A 13 -6.82 -20.81 0.82
N ILE A 14 -7.64 -20.07 0.06
CA ILE A 14 -8.01 -18.69 0.42
C ILE A 14 -8.67 -18.71 1.82
N PRO A 15 -8.29 -17.80 2.73
CA PRO A 15 -8.97 -17.69 4.02
C PRO A 15 -10.49 -17.51 3.86
N GLU A 16 -11.27 -18.19 4.70
CA GLU A 16 -12.74 -18.17 4.61
C GLU A 16 -13.32 -16.75 4.61
N TRP A 17 -12.79 -15.86 5.45
CA TRP A 17 -13.17 -14.45 5.46
C TRP A 17 -12.95 -13.78 4.08
N ASP A 18 -11.78 -13.98 3.48
CA ASP A 18 -11.41 -13.36 2.20
C ASP A 18 -12.26 -13.95 1.05
N ALA A 19 -12.57 -15.24 1.11
CA ALA A 19 -13.46 -15.92 0.18
C ALA A 19 -14.91 -15.43 0.28
N ALA A 20 -15.39 -15.07 1.47
CA ALA A 20 -16.72 -14.50 1.67
C ALA A 20 -16.82 -13.02 1.26
N HIS A 21 -15.76 -12.22 1.49
CA HIS A 21 -15.74 -10.77 1.29
C HIS A 21 -15.12 -10.38 -0.07
N ARG A 22 -15.59 -11.03 -1.14
CA ARG A 22 -15.09 -10.79 -2.51
C ARG A 22 -15.54 -9.42 -3.01
N LEU A 23 -14.58 -8.69 -3.59
CA LEU A 23 -14.82 -7.42 -4.26
C LEU A 23 -14.92 -7.71 -5.76
N LYS A 24 -16.14 -7.62 -6.29
CA LYS A 24 -16.38 -7.91 -7.71
C LYS A 24 -16.15 -6.66 -8.57
N VAL A 25 -15.59 -6.85 -9.76
CA VAL A 25 -15.22 -5.76 -10.68
C VAL A 25 -16.42 -5.16 -11.44
N ASP A 26 -17.55 -5.88 -11.45
CA ASP A 26 -18.80 -5.53 -12.13
C ASP A 26 -19.90 -5.07 -11.15
N GLN A 27 -19.58 -4.95 -9.87
CA GLN A 27 -20.52 -4.58 -8.82
C GLN A 27 -20.20 -3.20 -8.24
N GLN A 28 -21.22 -2.42 -7.93
CA GLN A 28 -21.08 -1.20 -7.13
C GLN A 28 -21.21 -1.56 -5.64
N LEU A 29 -20.28 -1.15 -4.80
CA LEU A 29 -20.25 -1.56 -3.38
C LEU A 29 -20.58 -0.43 -2.40
N SER A 30 -20.53 0.80 -2.86
CA SER A 30 -20.87 2.01 -2.10
C SER A 30 -21.84 2.89 -2.90
N SER A 31 -22.56 3.77 -2.22
CA SER A 31 -23.38 4.83 -2.82
C SER A 31 -22.52 5.91 -3.51
N LYS A 32 -21.20 5.91 -3.27
CA LYS A 32 -20.27 6.90 -3.79
C LYS A 32 -19.11 6.29 -4.59
N ILE A 33 -18.54 7.13 -5.43
CA ILE A 33 -17.28 6.95 -6.14
C ILE A 33 -16.33 8.01 -5.58
N GLN A 34 -15.23 7.58 -4.96
CA GLN A 34 -14.30 8.49 -4.30
C GLN A 34 -12.92 7.86 -4.16
N ASP A 35 -11.87 8.63 -4.42
CA ASP A 35 -10.50 8.27 -4.07
C ASP A 35 -10.12 8.83 -2.70
N PHE A 36 -9.33 8.08 -1.94
CA PHE A 36 -8.85 8.43 -0.60
C PHE A 36 -7.31 8.44 -0.54
N GLY A 37 -6.70 9.02 -1.57
CA GLY A 37 -5.26 9.24 -1.65
C GLY A 37 -4.51 7.97 -2.01
N THR A 38 -4.88 7.35 -3.14
CA THR A 38 -4.17 6.17 -3.65
C THR A 38 -3.53 6.40 -5.01
N ILE A 39 -3.70 7.56 -5.62
CA ILE A 39 -3.33 7.80 -7.03
C ILE A 39 -1.96 8.47 -7.14
N PHE A 40 -1.10 7.96 -8.02
CA PHE A 40 0.10 8.67 -8.50
C PHE A 40 -0.19 9.47 -9.77
N ARG A 41 -0.95 8.88 -10.69
CA ARG A 41 -1.35 9.48 -11.96
C ARG A 41 -2.56 8.76 -12.55
N ILE A 42 -3.29 9.46 -13.42
CA ILE A 42 -4.45 8.96 -14.14
C ILE A 42 -4.42 9.50 -15.58
N ASN A 43 -4.88 8.71 -16.54
CA ASN A 43 -5.04 9.11 -17.95
C ASN A 43 -6.10 8.22 -18.62
N SER A 44 -6.31 8.35 -19.93
CA SER A 44 -7.30 7.54 -20.67
C SER A 44 -6.93 6.05 -20.79
N THR A 45 -5.63 5.72 -20.71
CA THR A 45 -5.09 4.38 -20.95
C THR A 45 -4.92 3.59 -19.66
N TYR A 46 -4.31 4.19 -18.64
CA TYR A 46 -4.03 3.58 -17.35
C TYR A 46 -4.06 4.56 -16.16
N MET A 47 -4.17 3.98 -14.96
CA MET A 47 -4.06 4.68 -13.68
C MET A 47 -3.00 3.97 -12.83
N ASP A 48 -2.02 4.71 -12.32
CA ASP A 48 -1.04 4.16 -11.37
C ASP A 48 -1.49 4.49 -9.95
N ILE A 49 -1.65 3.43 -9.15
CA ILE A 49 -2.07 3.51 -7.75
C ILE A 49 -0.97 3.01 -6.81
N THR A 50 -1.11 3.35 -5.53
CA THR A 50 -0.23 2.91 -4.46
C THR A 50 -0.42 1.43 -4.12
N GLU A 51 0.57 0.88 -3.44
CA GLU A 51 0.36 -0.28 -2.57
C GLU A 51 0.41 0.15 -1.09
N PRO A 52 -0.20 -0.60 -0.16
CA PRO A 52 -0.30 -0.16 1.23
C PRO A 52 1.04 0.12 1.91
N SER A 53 2.12 -0.56 1.49
CA SER A 53 3.45 -0.36 2.08
C SER A 53 4.00 1.05 1.85
N PHE A 54 3.53 1.77 0.82
CA PHE A 54 4.02 3.11 0.47
C PHE A 54 3.75 4.14 1.58
N LEU A 55 2.55 4.09 2.17
CA LEU A 55 2.13 5.02 3.21
C LEU A 55 2.76 4.71 4.58
N GLU A 56 2.97 3.43 4.89
CA GLU A 56 3.44 2.97 6.20
C GLU A 56 4.92 2.56 6.22
N LYS A 57 5.66 2.84 5.14
CA LYS A 57 7.04 2.36 4.95
C LYS A 57 7.98 2.72 6.11
N GLN A 58 7.79 3.91 6.71
CA GLN A 58 8.60 4.45 7.81
C GLN A 58 8.66 3.53 9.03
N TRP A 59 7.57 2.81 9.34
CA TRP A 59 7.55 1.85 10.45
C TRP A 59 8.53 0.71 10.23
N PHE A 60 8.49 0.12 9.02
CA PHE A 60 9.37 -0.99 8.66
C PHE A 60 10.83 -0.54 8.50
N ILE A 61 11.06 0.62 7.89
CA ILE A 61 12.41 1.19 7.74
C ILE A 61 13.03 1.43 9.12
N THR A 62 12.30 2.08 10.03
CA THR A 62 12.81 2.39 11.37
C THR A 62 13.01 1.12 12.19
N GLY A 63 12.09 0.13 12.08
CA GLY A 63 12.26 -1.17 12.73
C GLY A 63 13.54 -1.90 12.28
N VAL A 64 13.88 -1.82 10.99
CA VAL A 64 15.15 -2.39 10.49
C VAL A 64 16.36 -1.58 10.96
N ALA A 65 16.28 -0.25 10.98
CA ALA A 65 17.37 0.60 11.48
C ALA A 65 17.67 0.33 12.96
N LEU A 66 16.62 0.23 13.79
CA LEU A 66 16.75 -0.16 15.20
C LEU A 66 17.29 -1.59 15.35
N SER A 67 16.82 -2.54 14.55
CA SER A 67 17.38 -3.89 14.54
C SER A 67 18.87 -3.87 14.23
N PHE A 68 19.31 -3.05 13.25
CA PHE A 68 20.73 -2.89 12.96
C PHE A 68 21.51 -2.37 14.17
N ILE A 69 21.01 -1.34 14.86
CA ILE A 69 21.64 -0.83 16.10
C ILE A 69 21.70 -1.93 17.17
N PHE A 70 20.62 -2.68 17.36
CA PHE A 70 20.53 -3.74 18.37
C PHE A 70 21.41 -4.96 18.09
N THR A 71 21.93 -5.13 16.86
CA THR A 71 23.02 -6.10 16.64
C THR A 71 24.26 -5.78 17.48
N GLY A 72 24.49 -4.51 17.82
CA GLY A 72 25.57 -4.05 18.70
C GLY A 72 25.45 -4.47 20.17
N ILE A 73 24.27 -4.94 20.61
CA ILE A 73 24.08 -5.48 21.97
C ILE A 73 24.99 -6.69 22.21
N GLY A 74 25.18 -7.53 21.19
CA GLY A 74 26.03 -8.72 21.30
C GLY A 74 27.48 -8.40 21.64
N PRO A 75 28.17 -7.60 20.81
CA PRO A 75 29.52 -7.12 21.12
C PRO A 75 29.62 -6.42 22.48
N TYR A 76 28.60 -5.63 22.87
CA TYR A 76 28.56 -4.98 24.18
C TYR A 76 28.52 -5.99 25.34
N ILE A 77 27.64 -7.00 25.26
CA ILE A 77 27.58 -8.11 26.24
C ILE A 77 28.92 -8.85 26.30
N TYR A 78 29.53 -9.12 25.14
CA TYR A 78 30.81 -9.82 25.07
C TYR A 78 31.91 -9.07 25.83
N ILE A 79 32.06 -7.75 25.57
CA ILE A 79 33.05 -6.90 26.23
C ILE A 79 32.87 -6.88 27.75
N LEU A 80 31.63 -6.74 28.22
CA LEU A 80 31.32 -6.69 29.67
C LEU A 80 31.60 -8.02 30.39
N THR A 81 31.43 -9.15 29.71
CA THR A 81 31.48 -10.48 30.32
C THR A 81 32.85 -11.15 30.23
N HIS A 82 33.72 -10.70 29.32
CA HIS A 82 35.05 -11.27 29.08
C HIS A 82 36.21 -10.39 29.58
N GLY A 83 35.93 -9.30 30.29
CA GLY A 83 36.95 -8.44 30.89
C GLY A 83 37.71 -9.05 32.07
N ASN A 84 37.23 -10.16 32.63
CA ASN A 84 37.84 -10.88 33.75
C ASN A 84 38.03 -12.37 33.40
N PRO A 85 38.91 -13.11 34.10
CA PRO A 85 39.03 -14.55 33.91
C PRO A 85 37.72 -15.25 34.31
N THR A 86 36.95 -15.66 33.31
CA THR A 86 35.65 -16.30 33.48
C THR A 86 35.80 -17.84 33.36
N PRO A 87 35.22 -18.64 34.27
CA PRO A 87 35.22 -20.10 34.14
C PRO A 87 34.62 -20.56 32.80
N LYS A 88 35.15 -21.65 32.21
CA LYS A 88 34.80 -22.10 30.86
C LYS A 88 33.28 -22.25 30.62
N PHE A 89 32.55 -22.76 31.61
CA PHE A 89 31.09 -22.89 31.53
C PHE A 89 30.40 -21.53 31.37
N TRP A 90 30.75 -20.55 32.20
CA TRP A 90 30.18 -19.20 32.14
C TRP A 90 30.59 -18.45 30.88
N ALA A 91 31.82 -18.65 30.40
CA ALA A 91 32.26 -18.10 29.12
C ALA A 91 31.39 -18.59 27.95
N LEU A 92 31.03 -19.90 27.94
CA LEU A 92 30.11 -20.43 26.94
C LEU A 92 28.73 -19.76 27.02
N VAL A 93 28.17 -19.63 28.22
CA VAL A 93 26.87 -18.98 28.44
C VAL A 93 26.89 -17.52 27.95
N TYR A 94 27.94 -16.76 28.28
CA TYR A 94 28.07 -15.38 27.84
C TYR A 94 28.25 -15.23 26.33
N ASN A 95 28.98 -16.16 25.70
CA ASN A 95 29.08 -16.20 24.25
C ASN A 95 27.72 -16.46 23.59
N CYS A 96 26.95 -17.41 24.10
CA CYS A 96 25.59 -17.64 23.61
C CYS A 96 24.70 -16.39 23.79
N LEU A 97 24.79 -15.72 24.94
CA LEU A 97 24.03 -14.51 25.23
C LEU A 97 24.43 -13.32 24.35
N ALA A 98 25.72 -13.21 23.98
CA ALA A 98 26.22 -12.21 23.05
C ALA A 98 25.81 -12.50 21.60
N ILE A 99 25.86 -13.77 21.18
CA ILE A 99 25.53 -14.18 19.80
C ILE A 99 24.02 -14.12 19.54
N ALA A 100 23.19 -14.44 20.53
CA ALA A 100 21.73 -14.47 20.38
C ALA A 100 21.12 -13.18 19.79
N PRO A 101 21.37 -11.96 20.32
CA PRO A 101 20.85 -10.73 19.73
C PRO A 101 21.44 -10.44 18.34
N MET A 102 22.71 -10.80 18.08
CA MET A 102 23.31 -10.64 16.74
C MET A 102 22.57 -11.48 15.70
N ILE A 103 22.28 -12.75 16.01
CA ILE A 103 21.52 -13.63 15.11
C ILE A 103 20.08 -13.12 14.97
N ALA A 104 19.41 -12.81 16.08
CA ALA A 104 18.02 -12.38 16.07
C ALA A 104 17.83 -11.11 15.22
N PHE A 105 18.50 -10.01 15.59
CA PHE A 105 18.36 -8.73 14.89
C PHE A 105 19.07 -8.72 13.52
N GLY A 106 20.22 -9.38 13.41
CA GLY A 106 20.93 -9.51 12.14
C GLY A 106 20.10 -10.24 11.08
N SER A 107 19.31 -11.25 11.48
CA SER A 107 18.40 -11.94 10.56
C SER A 107 17.29 -11.03 10.04
N ILE A 108 16.78 -10.09 10.86
CA ILE A 108 15.77 -9.11 10.45
C ILE A 108 16.38 -8.14 9.43
N VAL A 109 17.57 -7.59 9.74
CA VAL A 109 18.30 -6.68 8.85
C VAL A 109 18.59 -7.35 7.51
N TRP A 110 19.07 -8.60 7.53
CA TRP A 110 19.37 -9.36 6.33
C TRP A 110 18.13 -9.60 5.47
N LYS A 111 17.02 -10.02 6.08
CA LYS A 111 15.77 -10.34 5.37
C LYS A 111 15.06 -9.11 4.80
N LEU A 112 15.05 -7.99 5.52
CA LEU A 112 14.22 -6.83 5.17
C LEU A 112 15.01 -5.62 4.67
N GLY A 113 16.23 -5.42 5.16
CA GLY A 113 17.02 -4.21 4.93
C GLY A 113 17.36 -3.96 3.48
N ARG A 114 17.78 -4.99 2.74
CA ARG A 114 18.06 -4.86 1.31
C ARG A 114 16.86 -4.33 0.52
N GLY A 115 15.65 -4.82 0.80
CA GLY A 115 14.45 -4.37 0.10
C GLY A 115 13.96 -2.97 0.51
N LEU A 116 14.25 -2.53 1.74
CA LEU A 116 13.80 -1.26 2.29
C LEU A 116 14.77 -0.10 2.03
N PHE A 117 16.08 -0.36 2.06
CA PHE A 117 17.12 0.64 1.86
C PHE A 117 17.83 0.54 0.50
N PHE A 118 17.70 -0.55 -0.26
CA PHE A 118 18.35 -0.65 -1.59
C PHE A 118 17.39 -1.17 -2.67
N GLY A 119 16.10 -1.16 -2.36
CA GLY A 119 15.03 -1.61 -3.26
C GLY A 119 14.46 -0.47 -4.09
N LEU A 120 13.13 -0.42 -4.11
CA LEU A 120 12.35 0.59 -4.82
C LEU A 120 11.87 1.68 -3.86
N ARG A 121 11.78 2.92 -4.35
CA ARG A 121 11.23 4.04 -3.58
C ARG A 121 9.74 3.80 -3.31
N HIS A 122 9.01 3.48 -4.37
CA HIS A 122 7.60 3.08 -4.36
C HIS A 122 7.39 1.89 -5.31
N ARG A 123 6.25 1.20 -5.17
CA ARG A 123 5.88 0.04 -5.99
C ARG A 123 4.50 0.25 -6.62
N PRO A 124 4.43 0.89 -7.78
CA PRO A 124 3.15 1.28 -8.37
C PRO A 124 2.39 0.05 -8.86
N VAL A 125 1.07 0.15 -8.79
CA VAL A 125 0.14 -0.78 -9.39
C VAL A 125 -0.59 -0.06 -10.50
N ARG A 126 -0.40 -0.50 -11.73
CA ARG A 126 -1.01 0.07 -12.93
C ARG A 126 -2.30 -0.66 -13.25
N LEU A 127 -3.41 0.03 -13.12
CA LEU A 127 -4.71 -0.37 -13.65
C LEU A 127 -4.77 0.02 -15.13
N HIS A 128 -4.59 -0.94 -16.03
CA HIS A 128 -4.56 -0.68 -17.46
C HIS A 128 -5.92 -1.00 -18.09
N ARG A 129 -6.66 0.05 -18.43
CA ARG A 129 -8.05 -0.06 -18.89
C ARG A 129 -8.15 -0.78 -20.23
N GLN A 130 -7.34 -0.38 -21.22
CA GLN A 130 -7.45 -0.89 -22.58
C GLN A 130 -7.16 -2.39 -22.69
N THR A 131 -6.11 -2.87 -22.00
CA THR A 131 -5.78 -4.30 -21.96
C THR A 131 -6.58 -5.09 -20.92
N ARG A 132 -7.41 -4.41 -20.10
CA ARG A 132 -8.18 -4.99 -19.00
C ARG A 132 -7.29 -5.86 -18.10
N LYS A 133 -6.16 -5.29 -17.68
CA LYS A 133 -5.17 -5.94 -16.83
C LYS A 133 -4.69 -5.00 -15.73
N LEU A 134 -4.28 -5.59 -14.62
CA LEU A 134 -3.52 -4.94 -13.56
C LEU A 134 -2.06 -5.39 -13.70
N TYR A 135 -1.16 -4.42 -13.76
CA TYR A 135 0.28 -4.64 -13.74
C TYR A 135 0.84 -4.14 -12.41
N ALA A 136 1.71 -4.91 -11.78
CA ALA A 136 2.00 -4.72 -10.38
C ALA A 136 3.49 -4.91 -10.13
N ILE A 137 4.27 -3.83 -9.99
CA ILE A 137 5.69 -3.93 -9.64
C ILE A 137 5.82 -4.45 -8.21
N ARG A 138 6.66 -5.47 -8.01
CA ARG A 138 6.82 -6.18 -6.72
C ARG A 138 8.20 -5.99 -6.12
N SER A 139 9.23 -6.14 -6.92
CA SER A 139 10.59 -6.02 -6.40
C SER A 139 11.57 -5.52 -7.45
N ARG A 140 12.61 -4.87 -6.93
CA ARG A 140 13.73 -4.42 -7.75
C ARG A 140 14.44 -5.61 -8.35
N ARG A 141 14.67 -5.57 -9.66
CA ARG A 141 15.64 -6.47 -10.30
C ARG A 141 17.01 -5.77 -10.28
N TYR A 142 17.98 -6.36 -9.58
CA TYR A 142 19.27 -5.70 -9.30
C TYR A 142 20.26 -5.77 -10.47
N PHE A 143 20.18 -6.83 -11.26
CA PHE A 143 21.02 -7.07 -12.42
C PHE A 143 20.08 -7.41 -13.58
N THR A 144 19.96 -6.52 -14.56
CA THR A 144 18.99 -6.66 -15.66
C THR A 144 19.68 -6.39 -16.98
N LYS A 145 19.19 -7.02 -18.06
CA LYS A 145 19.46 -6.52 -19.39
C LYS A 145 18.60 -5.27 -19.62
N TYR A 146 18.97 -4.46 -20.61
CA TYR A 146 18.13 -3.36 -21.06
C TYR A 146 16.76 -3.91 -21.50
N GLY A 147 15.66 -3.26 -21.10
CA GLY A 147 14.28 -3.65 -21.46
C GLY A 147 13.56 -4.60 -20.47
N ASP A 148 14.29 -5.36 -19.64
CA ASP A 148 13.66 -6.32 -18.71
C ASP A 148 12.84 -5.66 -17.58
N GLY A 149 13.22 -4.43 -17.19
CA GLY A 149 12.62 -3.71 -16.08
C GLY A 149 12.66 -4.43 -14.73
N ASP A 150 11.85 -3.94 -13.79
CA ASP A 150 11.67 -4.57 -12.48
C ASP A 150 10.69 -5.75 -12.53
N ILE A 151 10.67 -6.58 -11.48
CA ILE A 151 9.77 -7.73 -11.42
C ILE A 151 8.33 -7.21 -11.26
N ALA A 152 7.55 -7.34 -12.33
CA ALA A 152 6.14 -7.02 -12.38
C ALA A 152 5.29 -8.29 -12.52
N TRP A 153 4.12 -8.29 -11.88
CA TRP A 153 3.09 -9.29 -12.08
C TRP A 153 1.99 -8.74 -12.99
N GLU A 154 1.47 -9.59 -13.87
CA GLU A 154 0.29 -9.31 -14.67
C GLU A 154 -0.90 -10.08 -14.13
N ILE A 155 -2.02 -9.40 -13.98
CA ILE A 155 -3.25 -9.94 -13.42
C ILE A 155 -4.40 -9.52 -14.35
N PRO A 156 -5.21 -10.45 -14.88
CA PRO A 156 -6.42 -10.09 -15.61
C PRO A 156 -7.37 -9.24 -14.76
N TRP A 157 -8.05 -8.28 -15.36
CA TRP A 157 -9.17 -7.55 -14.75
C TRP A 157 -10.48 -8.09 -15.32
N SER A 158 -10.97 -9.18 -14.74
CA SER A 158 -12.20 -9.86 -15.17
C SER A 158 -13.04 -10.27 -13.96
N THR A 159 -14.23 -10.82 -14.22
CA THR A 159 -15.12 -11.38 -13.19
C THR A 159 -14.50 -12.53 -12.41
N GLU A 160 -13.54 -13.23 -13.02
CA GLU A 160 -12.81 -14.35 -12.42
C GLU A 160 -11.70 -13.89 -11.47
N SER A 161 -11.28 -12.62 -11.55
CA SER A 161 -10.19 -12.08 -10.74
C SER A 161 -10.52 -12.10 -9.25
N ILE A 162 -9.54 -12.50 -8.44
CA ILE A 162 -9.80 -12.77 -7.02
C ILE A 162 -9.45 -11.58 -6.14
N PHE A 163 -10.25 -10.53 -6.18
CA PHE A 163 -10.17 -9.42 -5.23
C PHE A 163 -11.08 -9.62 -4.00
N CYS A 164 -10.61 -9.18 -2.83
CA CYS A 164 -11.37 -9.26 -1.59
C CYS A 164 -10.95 -8.18 -0.58
N LEU A 165 -11.81 -7.95 0.41
CA LEU A 165 -11.47 -7.17 1.59
C LEU A 165 -10.90 -8.11 2.67
N HIS A 166 -9.58 -8.16 2.76
CA HIS A 166 -8.89 -8.92 3.79
C HIS A 166 -9.01 -8.25 5.15
N ARG A 167 -9.15 -9.06 6.20
CA ARG A 167 -9.18 -8.61 7.60
C ARG A 167 -8.02 -9.20 8.37
N GLU A 168 -7.23 -8.32 8.97
CA GLU A 168 -6.10 -8.68 9.83
C GLU A 168 -6.34 -8.13 11.25
N ARG A 169 -6.18 -8.98 12.27
CA ARG A 169 -6.29 -8.61 13.67
C ARG A 169 -4.90 -8.37 14.22
N THR A 170 -4.61 -7.13 14.60
CA THR A 170 -3.34 -6.73 15.21
C THR A 170 -3.56 -6.40 16.69
N SER A 171 -2.47 -6.30 17.46
CA SER A 171 -2.51 -5.81 18.85
C SER A 171 -3.07 -4.39 18.98
N PHE A 172 -3.05 -3.61 17.90
CA PHE A 172 -3.53 -2.22 17.86
C PHE A 172 -4.93 -2.08 17.26
N GLY A 173 -5.60 -3.20 16.94
CA GLY A 173 -6.94 -3.24 16.38
C GLY A 173 -7.02 -3.98 15.04
N THR A 174 -8.18 -3.87 14.40
CA THR A 174 -8.45 -4.54 13.13
C THR A 174 -8.06 -3.63 11.96
N ILE A 175 -7.23 -4.14 11.06
CA ILE A 175 -6.85 -3.47 9.82
C ILE A 175 -7.44 -4.24 8.63
N PHE A 176 -7.75 -3.50 7.56
CA PHE A 176 -8.28 -4.05 6.33
C PHE A 176 -7.43 -3.67 5.13
N HIS A 177 -7.36 -4.59 4.17
CA HIS A 177 -6.64 -4.42 2.91
C HIS A 177 -7.47 -4.92 1.74
N ILE A 178 -7.41 -4.21 0.62
CA ILE A 178 -7.89 -4.78 -0.64
C ILE A 178 -6.78 -5.68 -1.18
N ARG A 179 -7.05 -6.99 -1.22
CA ARG A 179 -6.10 -8.03 -1.65
C ARG A 179 -6.53 -8.67 -2.95
N HIS A 180 -5.52 -9.15 -3.68
CA HIS A 180 -5.69 -10.02 -4.82
C HIS A 180 -5.03 -11.37 -4.56
N TYR A 181 -5.70 -12.45 -4.97
CA TYR A 181 -5.18 -13.82 -4.95
C TYR A 181 -5.07 -14.40 -6.37
N THR A 182 -3.96 -15.07 -6.66
CA THR A 182 -3.84 -15.97 -7.81
C THR A 182 -3.73 -17.38 -7.29
N LEU A 183 -4.49 -18.30 -7.85
CA LEU A 183 -4.47 -19.71 -7.46
C LEU A 183 -3.53 -20.52 -8.35
N ASP A 184 -3.01 -21.62 -7.82
CA ASP A 184 -2.36 -22.69 -8.58
C ASP A 184 -3.39 -23.69 -9.11
N ASP A 185 -2.92 -24.69 -9.85
CA ASP A 185 -3.77 -25.72 -10.46
C ASP A 185 -4.52 -26.57 -9.43
N ASN A 186 -4.07 -26.57 -8.17
CA ASN A 186 -4.71 -27.29 -7.06
C ASN A 186 -5.72 -26.41 -6.31
N GLY A 187 -5.96 -25.18 -6.76
CA GLY A 187 -6.86 -24.22 -6.10
C GLY A 187 -6.27 -23.58 -4.84
N ASN A 188 -4.97 -23.74 -4.58
CA ASN A 188 -4.28 -23.08 -3.47
C ASN A 188 -3.68 -21.76 -3.90
N VAL A 189 -3.42 -20.86 -2.95
CA VAL A 189 -2.85 -19.55 -3.23
C VAL A 189 -1.41 -19.69 -3.75
N ALA A 190 -1.20 -19.31 -5.01
CA ALA A 190 0.09 -19.21 -5.66
C ALA A 190 0.73 -17.82 -5.49
N ARG A 191 -0.10 -16.76 -5.53
CA ARG A 191 0.36 -15.37 -5.34
C ARG A 191 -0.68 -14.58 -4.56
N VAL A 192 -0.21 -13.67 -3.70
CA VAL A 192 -1.05 -12.74 -2.94
C VAL A 192 -0.36 -11.38 -2.86
N PHE A 193 -1.13 -10.31 -3.03
CA PHE A 193 -0.66 -8.94 -2.80
C PHE A 193 -1.82 -8.01 -2.43
N SER A 194 -1.50 -6.85 -1.84
CA SER A 194 -2.47 -5.80 -1.53
C SER A 194 -2.30 -4.60 -2.46
N ILE A 195 -3.36 -3.83 -2.66
CA ILE A 195 -3.38 -2.61 -3.48
C ILE A 195 -4.02 -1.44 -2.71
N GLY A 196 -3.71 -0.21 -3.14
CA GLY A 196 -4.19 1.01 -2.52
C GLY A 196 -3.52 1.29 -1.19
N ARG A 197 -4.33 1.35 -0.11
CA ARG A 197 -3.89 1.71 1.24
C ARG A 197 -4.42 0.74 2.30
N GLU A 198 -3.90 0.90 3.51
CA GLU A 198 -4.46 0.28 4.71
C GLU A 198 -5.69 1.08 5.20
N TRP A 199 -6.68 0.34 5.71
CA TRP A 199 -7.89 0.89 6.30
C TRP A 199 -8.01 0.43 7.75
N THR A 200 -8.05 1.37 8.68
CA THR A 200 -8.00 1.10 10.12
C THR A 200 -9.40 1.13 10.73
N GLY A 201 -9.82 0.00 11.28
CA GLY A 201 -11.11 -0.15 11.96
C GLY A 201 -12.31 -0.23 11.02
N TYR A 202 -13.46 -0.60 11.60
CA TYR A 202 -14.69 -0.81 10.84
C TYR A 202 -15.24 0.47 10.19
N GLY A 203 -14.98 1.64 10.78
CA GLY A 203 -15.44 2.93 10.27
C GLY A 203 -14.85 3.32 8.91
N GLN A 204 -13.74 2.70 8.48
CA GLN A 204 -13.12 3.01 7.19
C GLN A 204 -13.52 2.04 6.07
N ILE A 205 -14.34 1.04 6.36
CA ILE A 205 -14.73 0.05 5.35
C ILE A 205 -15.59 0.70 4.26
N GLY A 206 -16.48 1.63 4.61
CA GLY A 206 -17.22 2.43 3.62
C GLY A 206 -16.30 3.17 2.64
N MET A 207 -15.18 3.70 3.14
CA MET A 207 -14.16 4.35 2.31
C MET A 207 -13.47 3.34 1.39
N ALA A 208 -13.13 2.14 1.88
CA ALA A 208 -12.56 1.07 1.07
C ALA A 208 -13.50 0.63 -0.07
N LEU A 209 -14.80 0.53 0.20
CA LEU A 209 -15.81 0.18 -0.81
C LEU A 209 -16.00 1.31 -1.84
N ALA A 210 -15.98 2.58 -1.41
CA ALA A 210 -16.02 3.74 -2.32
C ALA A 210 -14.74 3.86 -3.17
N GLN A 211 -13.57 3.56 -2.60
CA GLN A 211 -12.31 3.46 -3.34
C GLN A 211 -12.36 2.35 -4.38
N TRP A 212 -12.91 1.18 -4.02
CA TRP A 212 -13.08 0.07 -4.97
C TRP A 212 -13.98 0.48 -6.15
N ASN A 213 -15.10 1.17 -5.86
CA ASN A 213 -15.95 1.76 -6.89
C ASN A 213 -15.19 2.71 -7.81
N TYR A 214 -14.29 3.54 -7.28
CA TYR A 214 -13.46 4.47 -8.06
C TYR A 214 -12.57 3.73 -9.07
N TRP A 215 -11.88 2.67 -8.64
CA TRP A 215 -11.06 1.86 -9.55
C TRP A 215 -11.90 1.08 -10.56
N CYS A 216 -13.06 0.56 -10.16
CA CYS A 216 -13.98 -0.13 -11.07
C CYS A 216 -14.56 0.82 -12.12
N ALA A 217 -15.00 2.02 -11.73
CA ALA A 217 -15.50 3.04 -12.63
C ALA A 217 -14.40 3.47 -13.62
N TYR A 218 -13.17 3.66 -13.15
CA TYR A 218 -12.04 3.91 -14.06
C TYR A 218 -11.85 2.79 -15.08
N MET A 219 -11.75 1.54 -14.62
CA MET A 219 -11.49 0.40 -15.49
C MET A 219 -12.64 0.12 -16.46
N ASN A 220 -13.89 0.33 -16.06
CA ASN A 220 -15.07 0.02 -16.88
C ASN A 220 -15.49 1.21 -17.75
N ASP A 221 -15.61 2.39 -17.17
CA ASP A 221 -16.26 3.56 -17.79
C ASP A 221 -15.23 4.61 -18.26
N GLY A 222 -14.01 4.57 -17.71
CA GLY A 222 -12.93 5.51 -18.02
C GLY A 222 -12.87 6.70 -17.06
N PRO A 223 -11.95 7.65 -17.29
CA PRO A 223 -11.73 8.78 -16.37
C PRO A 223 -12.77 9.91 -16.45
N GLY A 224 -13.66 9.90 -17.46
CA GLY A 224 -14.53 11.04 -17.78
C GLY A 224 -15.48 11.48 -16.67
N ASP A 225 -16.16 10.53 -16.03
CA ASP A 225 -17.14 10.78 -14.96
C ASP A 225 -16.51 10.65 -13.56
N LEU A 226 -15.19 10.47 -13.45
CA LEU A 226 -14.54 10.31 -12.16
C LEU A 226 -14.38 11.66 -11.46
N PRO A 227 -14.70 11.73 -10.15
CA PRO A 227 -14.29 12.89 -9.36
C PRO A 227 -12.76 12.99 -9.38
N LYS A 228 -12.22 14.21 -9.22
CA LYS A 228 -10.76 14.38 -9.08
C LYS A 228 -10.26 13.52 -7.92
N PRO A 229 -9.05 12.94 -8.01
CA PRO A 229 -8.43 12.28 -6.86
C PRO A 229 -8.38 13.21 -5.65
N MET A 230 -8.34 12.64 -4.44
CA MET A 230 -8.17 13.47 -3.22
C MET A 230 -6.82 14.19 -3.23
N LEU A 231 -5.80 13.54 -3.80
CA LEU A 231 -4.49 14.10 -4.11
C LEU A 231 -3.77 13.18 -5.12
N PHE A 232 -2.72 13.71 -5.74
CA PHE A 232 -1.74 12.90 -6.45
C PHE A 232 -0.50 12.72 -5.58
N HIS A 233 -0.08 11.49 -5.30
CA HIS A 233 1.15 11.24 -4.56
C HIS A 233 2.36 11.61 -5.39
N THR A 234 3.38 12.17 -4.73
CA THR A 234 4.67 12.38 -5.39
C THR A 234 5.41 11.04 -5.55
N GLN A 235 6.08 10.89 -6.69
CA GLN A 235 7.01 9.79 -6.93
C GLN A 235 8.40 10.09 -6.37
N GLN A 236 8.69 11.37 -6.08
CA GLN A 236 9.93 11.87 -5.51
C GLN A 236 9.61 12.73 -4.29
N GLU A 237 9.82 12.14 -3.11
CA GLU A 237 9.49 12.82 -1.86
C GLU A 237 10.54 13.88 -1.51
N THR A 238 10.07 15.08 -1.24
CA THR A 238 10.87 16.13 -0.58
C THR A 238 10.99 15.83 0.91
N LEU A 239 11.88 16.53 1.62
CA LEU A 239 11.95 16.46 3.09
C LEU A 239 10.61 16.80 3.74
N ARG A 240 9.91 17.82 3.21
CA ARG A 240 8.57 18.21 3.67
C ARG A 240 7.58 17.06 3.50
N GLU A 241 7.59 16.39 2.36
CA GLU A 241 6.67 15.28 2.11
C GLU A 241 6.97 14.06 2.98
N ALA A 242 8.25 13.69 3.15
CA ALA A 242 8.66 12.62 4.05
C ALA A 242 8.25 12.90 5.51
N PHE A 243 8.32 14.17 5.93
CA PHE A 243 7.82 14.62 7.22
C PHE A 243 6.30 14.48 7.32
N LEU A 244 5.55 14.90 6.30
CA LEU A 244 4.09 14.78 6.28
C LEU A 244 3.63 13.31 6.31
N PHE A 245 4.26 12.41 5.56
CA PHE A 245 4.00 10.96 5.67
C PHE A 245 4.21 10.46 7.10
N SER A 246 5.33 10.84 7.71
CA SER A 246 5.67 10.43 9.08
C SER A 246 4.69 11.00 10.11
N LEU A 247 4.23 12.23 9.92
CA LEU A 247 3.25 12.89 10.78
C LEU A 247 1.85 12.25 10.64
N TYR A 248 1.44 11.91 9.42
CA TYR A 248 0.09 11.39 9.14
C TYR A 248 -0.14 9.98 9.67
N SER A 249 0.91 9.15 9.80
CA SER A 249 0.79 7.85 10.48
C SER A 249 0.36 7.96 11.94
N PHE A 250 0.58 9.11 12.61
CA PHE A 250 0.10 9.36 13.97
C PHE A 250 -1.30 10.00 14.03
N GLY A 251 -1.93 10.19 12.87
CA GLY A 251 -3.29 10.72 12.74
C GLY A 251 -3.35 12.25 12.78
N LEU A 252 -3.86 12.86 11.71
CA LEU A 252 -4.11 14.30 11.64
C LEU A 252 -5.06 14.84 12.71
N ARG A 253 -5.98 13.98 13.16
CA ARG A 253 -6.98 14.31 14.18
C ARG A 253 -6.45 14.12 15.60
N ALA A 254 -5.20 13.69 15.78
CA ALA A 254 -4.59 13.65 17.10
C ALA A 254 -4.46 15.08 17.66
N PRO A 255 -4.78 15.29 18.95
CA PRO A 255 -4.58 16.57 19.61
C PRO A 255 -3.18 17.10 19.39
N VAL A 256 -3.02 18.43 19.27
CA VAL A 256 -1.71 19.07 19.03
C VAL A 256 -0.67 18.61 20.06
N ILE A 257 -1.07 18.47 21.32
CA ILE A 257 -0.19 17.99 22.39
C ILE A 257 0.34 16.57 22.15
N VAL A 258 -0.48 15.66 21.62
CA VAL A 258 -0.05 14.30 21.28
C VAL A 258 0.96 14.34 20.15
N ARG A 259 0.71 15.16 19.12
CA ARG A 259 1.65 15.34 18.00
C ARG A 259 2.99 15.91 18.47
N LEU A 260 2.97 16.91 19.37
CA LEU A 260 4.17 17.49 19.96
C LEU A 260 4.97 16.47 20.80
N LEU A 261 4.28 15.68 21.62
CA LEU A 261 4.90 14.60 22.40
C LEU A 261 5.56 13.54 21.49
N MET A 262 4.92 13.23 20.35
CA MET A 262 5.42 12.27 19.37
C MET A 262 6.46 12.87 18.39
N MET A 263 6.73 14.18 18.42
CA MET A 263 7.65 14.83 17.47
C MET A 263 9.03 14.17 17.40
N PRO A 264 9.70 13.81 18.51
CA PRO A 264 11.00 13.13 18.41
C PRO A 264 10.92 11.85 17.57
N HIS A 265 9.85 11.06 17.72
CA HIS A 265 9.63 9.84 16.94
C HIS A 265 9.33 10.15 15.47
N ILE A 266 8.49 11.17 15.21
CA ILE A 266 8.15 11.62 13.85
C ILE A 266 9.42 12.09 13.11
N LEU A 267 10.32 12.80 13.78
CA LEU A 267 11.58 13.26 13.20
C LEU A 267 12.51 12.08 12.87
N VAL A 268 12.61 11.08 13.75
CA VAL A 268 13.36 9.84 13.46
C VAL A 268 12.79 9.14 12.23
N PHE A 269 11.46 8.97 12.17
CA PHE A 269 10.79 8.38 11.01
C PHE A 269 11.06 9.16 9.73
N THR A 270 11.04 10.49 9.81
CA THR A 270 11.33 11.38 8.69
C THR A 270 12.74 11.15 8.16
N VAL A 271 13.75 11.19 9.05
CA VAL A 271 15.16 10.98 8.65
C VAL A 271 15.36 9.59 8.06
N MET A 272 14.78 8.56 8.69
CA MET A 272 14.87 7.18 8.19
C MET A 272 14.20 7.02 6.82
N ARG A 273 13.04 7.63 6.60
CA ARG A 273 12.33 7.61 5.31
C ARG A 273 13.12 8.34 4.23
N VAL A 274 13.70 9.50 4.53
CA VAL A 274 14.58 10.24 3.62
C VAL A 274 15.80 9.40 3.24
N LEU A 275 16.46 8.78 4.23
CA LEU A 275 17.60 7.90 3.98
C LEU A 275 17.23 6.74 3.06
N ALA A 276 16.13 6.03 3.35
CA ALA A 276 15.64 4.93 2.53
C ALA A 276 15.27 5.38 1.11
N ASN A 277 14.69 6.57 0.95
CA ASN A 277 14.37 7.12 -0.38
C ASN A 277 15.64 7.50 -1.15
N ALA A 278 16.65 8.04 -0.48
CA ALA A 278 17.94 8.37 -1.10
C ALA A 278 18.68 7.12 -1.60
N THR A 279 18.62 6.02 -0.86
CA THR A 279 19.33 4.78 -1.18
C THR A 279 18.52 3.82 -2.08
N CYS A 280 17.20 3.99 -2.15
CA CYS A 280 16.33 3.29 -3.10
C CYS A 280 16.31 3.95 -4.49
N ARG A 281 15.85 3.18 -5.48
CA ARG A 281 15.71 3.60 -6.88
C ARG A 281 14.24 3.75 -7.28
N ASP A 282 13.95 4.54 -8.30
CA ASP A 282 12.62 4.57 -8.92
C ASP A 282 12.28 3.24 -9.62
N PRO A 283 11.00 2.82 -9.64
CA PRO A 283 10.57 1.64 -10.38
C PRO A 283 10.75 1.84 -11.89
N ILE A 284 11.18 0.78 -12.59
CA ILE A 284 11.18 0.72 -14.07
C ILE A 284 10.20 -0.37 -14.52
N TRP A 285 9.29 -0.02 -15.42
CA TRP A 285 8.42 -0.99 -16.05
C TRP A 285 9.18 -1.78 -17.12
N PRO A 286 8.92 -3.09 -17.28
CA PRO A 286 9.35 -3.84 -18.44
C PRO A 286 8.88 -3.19 -19.76
N GLU A 287 9.70 -3.27 -20.81
CA GLU A 287 9.41 -2.62 -22.11
C GLU A 287 8.06 -3.06 -22.70
N SER A 288 7.69 -4.34 -22.50
CA SER A 288 6.39 -4.87 -22.93
C SER A 288 5.21 -4.10 -22.32
N ILE A 289 5.34 -3.67 -21.08
CA ILE A 289 4.33 -2.89 -20.35
C ILE A 289 4.42 -1.41 -20.76
N GLU A 290 5.63 -0.86 -20.92
CA GLU A 290 5.80 0.53 -21.39
C GLU A 290 5.24 0.77 -22.79
N ARG A 291 5.38 -0.21 -23.69
CA ARG A 291 4.88 -0.11 -25.08
C ARG A 291 3.36 0.00 -25.15
N ILE A 292 2.63 -0.74 -24.31
CA ILE A 292 1.16 -0.64 -24.25
C ILE A 292 0.70 0.56 -23.42
N SER A 293 1.57 1.11 -22.58
CA SER A 293 1.26 2.23 -21.68
C SER A 293 1.60 3.59 -22.28
N GLN A 294 1.71 3.71 -23.60
CA GLN A 294 1.94 4.99 -24.25
C GLN A 294 0.69 5.88 -24.09
N ILE A 295 0.90 7.15 -23.73
CA ILE A 295 -0.16 8.14 -23.55
C ILE A 295 -0.14 9.04 -24.78
N ALA A 296 -1.32 9.34 -25.32
CA ALA A 296 -1.44 10.33 -26.39
C ALA A 296 -0.96 11.71 -25.88
N PRO A 297 -0.14 12.46 -26.63
CA PRO A 297 0.37 13.77 -26.19
C PRO A 297 -0.73 14.77 -25.78
N ASP A 298 -1.92 14.63 -26.35
CA ASP A 298 -3.11 15.46 -26.16
C ASP A 298 -4.18 14.79 -25.28
N ASP A 299 -3.86 13.72 -24.54
CA ASP A 299 -4.82 13.02 -23.68
C ASP A 299 -5.46 14.00 -22.67
N PRO A 300 -6.78 14.28 -22.78
CA PRO A 300 -7.44 15.28 -21.97
C PRO A 300 -7.55 14.88 -20.50
N TYR A 301 -7.24 13.64 -20.14
CA TYR A 301 -7.30 13.12 -18.78
C TYR A 301 -5.93 12.85 -18.16
N ALA A 302 -4.83 13.08 -18.88
CA ALA A 302 -3.50 12.89 -18.35
C ALA A 302 -3.24 13.84 -17.18
N GLU A 303 -3.13 13.31 -15.97
CA GLU A 303 -2.88 14.04 -14.73
C GLU A 303 -1.86 13.27 -13.87
N PRO A 304 -1.00 13.98 -13.10
CA PRO A 304 -0.98 15.42 -12.89
C PRO A 304 -0.39 16.20 -14.09
N ARG A 305 -1.02 17.32 -14.47
CA ARG A 305 -0.50 18.30 -15.45
C ARG A 305 0.32 19.39 -14.77
N PRO A 306 1.09 20.21 -15.53
CA PRO A 306 1.66 21.44 -15.00
C PRO A 306 0.58 22.28 -14.30
N GLY A 307 0.81 22.63 -13.03
CA GLY A 307 -0.14 23.35 -12.18
C GLY A 307 -1.03 22.47 -11.31
N THR A 308 -1.17 21.17 -11.59
CA THR A 308 -1.85 20.24 -10.70
C THR A 308 -0.98 20.00 -9.46
N PRO A 309 -1.50 20.20 -8.23
CA PRO A 309 -0.72 19.99 -7.02
C PRO A 309 -0.40 18.51 -6.82
N VAL A 310 0.84 18.21 -6.42
CA VAL A 310 1.36 16.85 -6.19
C VAL A 310 1.99 16.77 -4.80
N GLY A 311 1.65 15.72 -4.06
CA GLY A 311 2.03 15.56 -2.66
C GLY A 311 1.09 16.29 -1.72
N TRP A 312 1.03 15.81 -0.48
CA TRP A 312 0.11 16.32 0.53
C TRP A 312 0.29 17.82 0.79
N GLY A 313 1.55 18.26 0.88
CA GLY A 313 1.88 19.63 1.21
C GLY A 313 1.31 20.65 0.22
N ASP A 314 1.37 20.34 -1.08
CA ASP A 314 0.94 21.25 -2.13
C ASP A 314 -0.56 21.13 -2.37
N THR A 315 -1.14 19.92 -2.26
CA THR A 315 -2.58 19.72 -2.37
C THR A 315 -3.35 20.47 -1.29
N ILE A 316 -2.91 20.40 -0.02
CA ILE A 316 -3.58 21.13 1.08
C ILE A 316 -3.53 22.64 0.86
N LEU A 317 -2.38 23.17 0.42
CA LEU A 317 -2.25 24.60 0.14
C LEU A 317 -3.14 25.03 -1.05
N ALA A 318 -3.23 24.20 -2.10
CA ALA A 318 -4.12 24.45 -3.23
C ALA A 318 -5.60 24.40 -2.82
N GLN A 319 -5.99 23.47 -1.95
CA GLN A 319 -7.35 23.41 -1.37
C GLN A 319 -7.68 24.68 -0.57
N GLN A 320 -6.75 25.16 0.25
CA GLN A 320 -6.92 26.41 1.01
C GLN A 320 -7.09 27.64 0.11
N ARG A 321 -6.46 27.63 -1.07
CA ARG A 321 -6.63 28.68 -2.09
C ARG A 321 -7.86 28.49 -2.99
N GLY A 322 -8.58 27.38 -2.86
CA GLY A 322 -9.71 27.04 -3.74
C GLY A 322 -9.30 26.58 -5.15
N GLU A 323 -8.03 26.24 -5.37
CA GLU A 323 -7.48 25.79 -6.66
C GLU A 323 -7.63 24.27 -6.87
N TYR A 324 -7.90 23.52 -5.80
CA TYR A 324 -8.12 22.08 -5.85
C TYR A 324 -9.35 21.71 -4.99
N PRO A 325 -10.19 20.75 -5.41
CA PRO A 325 -11.38 20.40 -4.65
C PRO A 325 -11.05 19.79 -3.29
N ASP A 326 -11.87 20.12 -2.30
CA ASP A 326 -11.87 19.46 -1.00
C ASP A 326 -12.88 18.29 -1.00
N ASN A 327 -12.43 17.12 -0.57
CA ASN A 327 -13.20 15.88 -0.51
C ASN A 327 -14.04 15.55 -1.78
N PRO A 328 -13.41 15.50 -2.98
CA PRO A 328 -14.11 15.23 -4.23
C PRO A 328 -14.74 13.83 -4.25
N GLN A 329 -16.04 13.77 -4.58
CA GLN A 329 -16.82 12.53 -4.63
C GLN A 329 -17.95 12.65 -5.66
N ALA A 330 -18.38 11.53 -6.22
CA ALA A 330 -19.53 11.46 -7.12
C ALA A 330 -20.53 10.40 -6.65
N PRO A 331 -21.85 10.62 -6.80
CA PRO A 331 -22.84 9.61 -6.50
C PRO A 331 -22.81 8.50 -7.55
N VAL A 332 -23.12 7.28 -7.12
CA VAL A 332 -23.28 6.15 -8.02
C VAL A 332 -24.65 6.23 -8.72
N LYS A 333 -24.63 6.36 -10.06
CA LYS A 333 -25.85 6.39 -10.88
C LYS A 333 -26.64 5.09 -10.71
N GLY A 334 -27.92 5.19 -10.34
CA GLY A 334 -28.81 4.04 -10.18
C GLY A 334 -28.58 3.20 -8.92
N TRP A 335 -27.93 3.75 -7.89
CA TRP A 335 -27.70 3.06 -6.62
C TRP A 335 -29.03 2.64 -5.96
N LYS A 336 -29.15 1.35 -5.63
CA LYS A 336 -30.31 0.74 -4.95
C LYS A 336 -29.99 0.21 -3.55
N GLY A 337 -28.76 0.41 -3.09
CA GLY A 337 -28.33 0.00 -1.75
C GLY A 337 -28.65 1.05 -0.69
N GLU A 338 -28.12 0.85 0.50
CA GLU A 338 -28.21 1.82 1.60
C GLU A 338 -27.40 3.08 1.27
N MET A 339 -27.97 4.26 1.53
CA MET A 339 -27.33 5.54 1.21
C MET A 339 -26.29 5.93 2.27
N ASP A 340 -26.53 5.56 3.53
CA ASP A 340 -25.58 5.72 4.62
C ASP A 340 -24.41 4.75 4.44
N GLU A 341 -23.20 5.29 4.23
CA GLU A 341 -22.00 4.48 3.95
C GLU A 341 -21.65 3.50 5.07
N GLN A 342 -21.87 3.88 6.33
CA GLN A 342 -21.50 3.05 7.48
C GLN A 342 -22.49 1.90 7.64
N LYS A 343 -23.79 2.19 7.50
CA LYS A 343 -24.83 1.16 7.49
C LYS A 343 -24.67 0.22 6.29
N ASN A 344 -24.38 0.76 5.11
CA ASN A 344 -24.11 -0.03 3.92
C ASN A 344 -22.89 -0.93 4.10
N ALA A 345 -21.78 -0.39 4.62
CA ALA A 345 -20.58 -1.16 4.89
C ALA A 345 -20.83 -2.26 5.93
N ALA A 346 -21.55 -1.96 7.01
CA ALA A 346 -21.92 -2.94 8.03
C ALA A 346 -22.78 -4.07 7.44
N ALA A 347 -23.79 -3.74 6.65
CA ALA A 347 -24.64 -4.72 5.98
C ALA A 347 -23.87 -5.56 4.95
N TRP A 348 -22.93 -4.95 4.22
CA TRP A 348 -22.07 -5.67 3.28
C TRP A 348 -21.12 -6.63 4.00
N LEU A 349 -20.58 -6.28 5.18
CA LEU A 349 -19.74 -7.18 5.98
C LEU A 349 -20.51 -8.34 6.60
N GLU A 350 -21.76 -8.12 6.99
CA GLU A 350 -22.59 -9.17 7.55
C GLU A 350 -23.00 -10.19 6.47
N ASN A 351 -23.40 -9.70 5.29
CA ASN A 351 -23.82 -10.56 4.19
C ASN A 351 -23.44 -9.98 2.82
N PRO A 352 -22.19 -10.19 2.36
CA PRO A 352 -21.71 -9.70 1.07
C PRO A 352 -22.56 -10.22 -0.11
N ALA A 353 -23.05 -11.46 -0.01
CA ALA A 353 -23.84 -12.10 -1.06
C ALA A 353 -25.23 -11.45 -1.23
N ALA A 354 -25.89 -11.09 -0.13
CA ALA A 354 -27.17 -10.39 -0.17
C ALA A 354 -27.01 -8.97 -0.73
N ALA A 355 -25.94 -8.27 -0.33
CA ALA A 355 -25.61 -6.94 -0.87
C ALA A 355 -25.34 -6.99 -2.39
N ALA A 356 -24.70 -8.06 -2.89
CA ALA A 356 -24.45 -8.26 -4.31
C ALA A 356 -25.70 -8.36 -5.17
N ARG A 357 -26.77 -9.00 -4.68
CA ARG A 357 -28.04 -9.10 -5.42
C ARG A 357 -28.70 -7.73 -5.64
N ARG A 358 -28.46 -6.75 -4.75
CA ARG A 358 -29.07 -5.42 -4.80
C ARG A 358 -28.31 -4.43 -5.69
N THR A 359 -27.02 -4.69 -5.93
CA THR A 359 -26.06 -3.68 -6.42
C THR A 359 -25.30 -4.12 -7.67
N ALA A 360 -25.71 -5.23 -8.28
CA ALA A 360 -25.20 -5.64 -9.58
C ALA A 360 -25.46 -4.55 -10.62
N ARG A 361 -24.44 -4.17 -11.39
CA ARG A 361 -24.66 -3.34 -12.58
C ARG A 361 -25.57 -4.13 -13.52
N GLY A 362 -26.66 -3.52 -13.98
CA GLY A 362 -27.43 -4.07 -15.09
C GLY A 362 -26.48 -4.30 -16.26
N ARG A 363 -26.55 -5.46 -16.91
CA ARG A 363 -25.78 -5.67 -18.15
C ARG A 363 -26.17 -4.57 -19.14
N PRO A 364 -25.20 -3.92 -19.81
CA PRO A 364 -25.54 -3.08 -20.95
C PRO A 364 -26.26 -3.88 -22.03
#